data_AF-A0A6L2PYG0-F1
#
_entry.id   AF-A0A6L2PYG0-F1
#
_cell.length_a   1.000
_cell.length_b   1.000
_cell.length_c   1.000
_cell.angle_alpha   90.00
_cell.angle_beta   90.00
_cell.angle_gamma   90.00
#
_symmetry.space_group_name_H-M   'P 1'
#
loop_
_entity.id
_entity.type
_entity.pdbx_description
1 polymer ?
#
loop_
_entity_poly.entity_id
_entity_poly.type
_entity_poly.pdbx_seq_one_letter_code
_entity_poly.pdbx_strand_id
1 'polypeptide(L)'
;MLHPDDYIFREDRRFTTRQLALNILISKGRASLIILGIGYSKKKLKIFPSAGKVMITVFGDCEGVILVDLMPKGETVNADASIRMLTEIRKRFEQVRSHKIPM
;
A
#
# COMPACT_ATOMS: atom_id res chain seq x y z
N MET A 1 -21.07 -30.69 6.17
CA MET A 1 -19.94 -30.41 5.27
C MET A 1 -20.18 -29.03 4.68
N LEU A 2 -19.25 -28.09 4.89
CA LEU A 2 -19.36 -26.71 4.39
C LEU A 2 -19.11 -26.70 2.86
N HIS A 3 -19.83 -25.86 2.12
CA HIS A 3 -19.80 -25.79 0.65
C HIS A 3 -18.44 -25.22 0.18
N PRO A 4 -17.90 -25.63 -0.98
CA PRO A 4 -16.63 -25.11 -1.51
C PRO A 4 -16.55 -23.58 -1.59
N ASP A 5 -17.70 -22.92 -1.77
CA ASP A 5 -17.81 -21.45 -1.83
C ASP A 5 -17.60 -20.77 -0.46
N ASP A 6 -17.74 -21.50 0.65
CA ASP A 6 -17.53 -20.97 2.00
C ASP A 6 -16.05 -20.63 2.25
N TYR A 7 -15.13 -21.21 1.46
CA TYR A 7 -13.70 -20.89 1.51
C TYR A 7 -13.38 -19.53 0.89
N ILE A 8 -14.14 -19.09 -0.12
CA ILE A 8 -13.93 -17.80 -0.80
C ILE A 8 -14.16 -16.65 0.18
N PHE A 9 -15.20 -16.76 1.02
CA PHE A 9 -15.51 -15.77 2.06
C PHE A 9 -14.45 -15.71 3.17
N ARG A 10 -13.79 -16.84 3.50
CA ARG A 10 -12.71 -16.87 4.50
C ARG A 10 -11.47 -16.07 4.10
N GLU A 11 -11.23 -15.91 2.81
CA GLU A 11 -10.02 -15.24 2.29
C GLU A 11 -10.28 -13.78 1.89
N ASP A 12 -11.54 -13.33 1.83
CA ASP A 12 -11.90 -11.96 1.44
C ASP A 12 -11.63 -10.94 2.56
N ARG A 13 -10.44 -10.36 2.50
CA ARG A 13 -9.91 -9.36 3.43
C ARG A 13 -10.62 -8.00 3.40
N ARG A 14 -11.60 -7.79 2.53
CA ARG A 14 -12.30 -6.50 2.38
C ARG A 14 -13.45 -6.33 3.36
N PHE A 15 -13.87 -7.40 4.02
CA PHE A 15 -14.98 -7.35 4.97
C PHE A 15 -14.51 -6.91 6.36
N THR A 16 -14.89 -5.68 6.76
CA THR A 16 -14.58 -5.15 8.10
C THR A 16 -15.79 -5.21 9.03
N THR A 17 -15.56 -5.49 10.32
CA THR A 17 -16.59 -5.46 11.37
C THR A 17 -17.36 -4.14 11.42
N ARG A 18 -16.69 -3.03 11.08
CA ARG A 18 -17.30 -1.70 11.03
C ARG A 18 -18.27 -1.56 9.86
N GLN A 19 -17.89 -2.00 8.66
CA GLN A 19 -18.76 -1.96 7.48
C GLN A 19 -19.96 -2.87 7.66
N LEU A 20 -19.77 -4.08 8.19
CA LEU A 20 -20.89 -4.99 8.52
C LEU A 20 -21.85 -4.36 9.53
N ALA A 21 -21.32 -3.79 10.62
CA ALA A 21 -22.12 -3.14 11.65
C ALA A 21 -22.99 -1.99 11.09
N LEU A 22 -22.43 -1.19 10.19
CA LEU A 22 -23.15 -0.08 9.55
C LEU A 22 -24.21 -0.56 8.55
N ASN A 23 -23.88 -1.55 7.72
CA ASN A 23 -24.77 -2.03 6.66
C ASN A 23 -25.99 -2.78 7.20
N ILE A 24 -25.89 -3.39 8.39
CA ILE A 24 -26.96 -4.19 8.99
C ILE A 24 -27.52 -3.52 10.27
N LEU A 25 -27.13 -2.27 10.56
CA LEU A 25 -27.54 -1.53 11.78
C LEU A 25 -27.39 -2.34 13.08
N ILE A 26 -26.33 -3.12 13.19
CA ILE A 26 -26.02 -3.90 14.40
C ILE A 26 -24.83 -3.30 15.13
N SER A 27 -24.78 -3.51 16.45
CA SER A 27 -23.61 -3.11 17.22
C SER A 27 -22.36 -3.85 16.74
N LYS A 28 -21.20 -3.21 16.87
CA LYS A 28 -19.90 -3.79 16.48
C LYS A 28 -19.63 -5.14 17.15
N GLY A 29 -20.10 -5.32 18.39
CA GLY A 29 -19.98 -6.59 19.12
C GLY A 29 -20.75 -7.73 18.44
N ARG A 30 -21.99 -7.48 18.02
CA ARG A 30 -22.81 -8.47 17.29
C ARG A 30 -22.24 -8.76 15.91
N ALA A 31 -21.77 -7.74 15.21
CA ALA A 31 -21.07 -7.89 13.93
C ALA A 31 -19.82 -8.78 14.08
N SER A 32 -19.05 -8.60 15.15
CA SER A 32 -17.85 -9.41 15.42
C SER A 32 -18.20 -10.88 15.66
N LEU A 33 -19.29 -11.16 16.37
CA LEU A 33 -19.75 -12.54 16.61
C LEU A 33 -20.22 -13.23 15.33
N ILE A 34 -20.93 -12.51 14.45
CA ILE A 34 -21.34 -13.05 13.15
C ILE A 34 -20.12 -13.40 12.30
N ILE A 35 -19.14 -12.48 12.23
CA ILE A 35 -17.88 -12.67 11.52
C ILE A 35 -17.12 -13.91 12.04
N LEU A 36 -17.03 -14.07 13.36
CA LEU A 36 -16.41 -15.25 13.96
C LEU A 36 -17.21 -16.53 13.71
N GLY A 37 -18.55 -16.46 13.76
CA GLY A 37 -19.46 -17.58 13.57
C GLY A 37 -19.45 -18.15 12.15
N ILE A 38 -19.23 -17.30 11.13
CA ILE A 38 -18.99 -17.74 9.74
C ILE A 38 -17.54 -18.21 9.51
N GLY A 39 -16.74 -18.32 10.56
CA GLY A 39 -15.36 -18.78 10.50
C GLY A 39 -14.39 -17.78 9.87
N TYR A 40 -14.77 -16.50 9.76
CA TYR A 40 -13.87 -15.45 9.30
C TYR A 40 -12.97 -15.00 10.46
N SER A 41 -11.68 -15.28 10.34
CA SER A 41 -10.66 -14.77 11.25
C SER A 41 -9.78 -13.78 10.49
N LYS A 42 -9.74 -12.53 10.94
CA LYS A 42 -8.88 -11.51 10.35
C LYS A 42 -7.43 -11.90 10.61
N LYS A 43 -6.81 -12.59 9.65
CA LYS A 43 -5.36 -12.87 9.67
C LYS A 43 -4.64 -11.52 9.77
N LYS A 44 -4.00 -11.25 10.91
CA LYS A 44 -3.06 -10.12 11.01
C LYS A 44 -2.03 -10.30 9.90
N LEU A 45 -1.78 -9.26 9.10
CA LEU A 45 -0.69 -9.26 8.14
C LEU A 45 0.59 -9.55 8.92
N LYS A 46 1.11 -10.78 8.80
CA LYS A 46 2.53 -10.98 9.02
C LYS A 46 3.21 -10.12 7.97
N ILE A 47 3.94 -9.10 8.41
CA ILE A 47 4.86 -8.37 7.55
C ILE A 47 5.94 -9.38 7.17
N PHE A 48 5.66 -10.17 6.14
CA PHE A 48 6.71 -10.93 5.50
C PHE A 48 7.54 -9.91 4.72
N PRO A 49 8.88 -9.93 4.84
CA PRO A 49 9.71 -9.23 3.89
C PRO A 49 9.23 -9.65 2.50
N SER A 50 8.94 -8.68 1.65
CA SER A 50 8.42 -8.92 0.32
C SER A 50 9.45 -9.70 -0.49
N ALA A 51 9.36 -11.04 -0.44
CA ALA A 51 10.36 -11.94 -1.00
C ALA A 51 10.51 -11.66 -2.51
N GLY A 52 11.55 -10.92 -2.88
CA GLY A 52 11.86 -10.56 -4.26
C GLY A 52 11.30 -9.24 -4.77
N LYS A 53 10.55 -8.46 -3.98
CA LYS A 53 10.07 -7.14 -4.43
C LYS A 53 11.11 -6.07 -4.13
N VAL A 54 11.25 -5.14 -5.06
CA VAL A 54 12.04 -3.92 -4.97
C VAL A 54 11.10 -2.73 -4.93
N MET A 55 11.53 -1.64 -4.30
CA MET A 55 10.77 -0.40 -4.27
C MET A 55 11.24 0.50 -5.41
N ILE A 56 10.29 1.06 -6.16
CA ILE A 56 10.57 2.03 -7.22
C ILE A 56 9.94 3.36 -6.82
N THR A 57 10.72 4.43 -6.88
CA THR A 57 10.26 5.80 -6.66
C THR A 57 10.30 6.55 -7.98
N VAL A 58 9.16 7.06 -8.45
CA VAL A 58 9.05 7.80 -9.70
C VAL A 58 8.68 9.25 -9.40
N PHE A 59 9.48 10.18 -9.91
CA PHE A 59 9.22 11.61 -9.86
C PHE A 59 8.94 12.14 -11.26
N GLY A 60 7.87 12.92 -11.40
CA GLY A 60 7.46 13.51 -12.67
C GLY A 60 6.51 14.68 -12.46
N ASP A 61 6.34 15.47 -13.51
CA ASP A 61 5.36 16.55 -13.61
C ASP A 61 4.41 16.30 -14.80
N CYS A 62 3.57 17.28 -15.14
CA CYS A 62 2.62 17.18 -16.25
C CYS A 62 3.29 16.95 -17.62
N GLU A 63 4.60 17.20 -17.72
CA GLU A 63 5.39 16.98 -18.95
C GLU A 63 6.15 15.64 -18.92
N GLY A 64 5.91 14.80 -17.90
CA GLY A 64 6.44 13.45 -17.83
C GLY A 64 7.45 13.21 -16.70
N VAL A 65 8.18 12.10 -16.82
CA VAL A 65 9.06 11.56 -15.78
C VAL A 65 10.40 12.31 -15.76
N ILE A 66 10.83 12.71 -14.56
CA ILE A 66 12.10 13.40 -14.29
C ILE A 66 13.14 12.42 -13.71
N LEU A 67 12.74 11.59 -12.74
CA LEU A 67 13.61 10.59 -12.11
C LEU A 67 12.84 9.30 -11.86
N VAL A 68 13.50 8.17 -12.14
CA VAL A 68 13.09 6.84 -11.67
C VAL A 68 14.24 6.31 -10.83
N ASP A 69 13.98 6.09 -9.54
CA ASP A 69 14.94 5.50 -8.62
C ASP A 69 14.49 4.09 -8.23
N LEU A 70 15.40 3.13 -8.33
CA LEU A 70 15.17 1.73 -8.00
C LEU A 70 15.93 1.41 -6.72
N MET A 71 15.21 1.25 -5.61
CA MET A 71 15.83 0.90 -4.35
C MET A 71 16.27 -0.57 -4.35
N PRO A 72 17.49 -0.86 -3.86
CA PRO A 72 17.95 -2.23 -3.68
C PRO A 72 17.00 -3.05 -2.80
N LYS A 73 16.93 -4.35 -3.09
CA LYS A 73 16.09 -5.27 -2.34
C LYS A 73 16.49 -5.29 -0.86
N GLY A 74 15.52 -5.07 0.03
CA GLY A 74 15.75 -5.06 1.48
C GLY A 74 16.03 -3.67 2.05
N GLU A 75 16.23 -2.66 1.22
CA GLU A 75 16.25 -1.27 1.67
C GLU A 75 14.82 -0.74 1.83
N THR A 76 14.68 0.22 2.73
CA THR A 76 13.40 0.87 3.06
C THR A 76 13.55 2.36 2.87
N VAL A 77 12.51 3.04 2.37
CA VAL A 77 12.46 4.51 2.33
C VAL A 77 12.57 5.04 3.75
N ASN A 78 13.74 5.58 4.07
CA ASN A 78 14.03 6.28 5.30
C ASN A 78 14.38 7.74 4.98
N ALA A 79 14.65 8.53 6.02
CA ALA A 79 14.96 9.94 5.85
C ALA A 79 16.22 10.15 4.98
N ASP A 80 17.29 9.39 5.22
CA ASP A 80 18.55 9.52 4.49
C ASP A 80 18.41 9.20 2.99
N ALA A 81 17.72 8.10 2.66
CA ALA A 81 17.42 7.74 1.29
C ALA A 81 16.58 8.82 0.60
N SER A 82 15.61 9.40 1.32
CA SER A 82 14.76 10.48 0.80
C SER A 82 15.56 11.76 0.53
N ILE A 83 16.48 12.15 1.41
CA ILE A 83 17.32 13.34 1.23
C ILE A 83 18.22 13.18 -0.01
N ARG A 84 18.80 11.99 -0.20
CA ARG A 84 19.63 11.67 -1.37
C ARG A 84 18.81 11.75 -2.66
N MET A 85 17.62 11.15 -2.68
CA MET A 85 16.70 11.24 -3.82
C MET A 85 16.33 12.70 -4.13
N LEU A 86 15.97 13.51 -3.14
CA LEU A 86 15.62 14.92 -3.33
C LEU A 86 16.76 15.74 -3.93
N THR A 87 18.00 15.46 -3.51
CA THR A 87 19.19 16.13 -4.06
C THR A 87 19.39 15.76 -5.53
N GLU A 88 19.23 14.49 -5.87
CA GLU A 88 19.35 14.01 -7.26
C GLU A 88 18.22 14.55 -8.16
N ILE A 89 16.99 14.58 -7.65
CA ILE A 89 15.84 15.14 -8.39
C ILE A 89 16.08 16.61 -8.69
N ARG A 90 16.59 17.40 -7.74
CA ARG A 90 16.87 18.82 -7.99
C ARG A 90 17.85 18.99 -9.14
N LYS A 91 18.98 18.27 -9.11
CA LYS A 91 19.98 18.31 -10.18
C LYS A 91 19.38 17.90 -11.53
N ARG A 92 18.57 16.84 -11.54
CA ARG A 92 17.95 16.32 -12.77
C ARG A 92 16.83 17.21 -13.28
N PHE A 93 16.09 17.84 -12.39
CA PHE A 93 15.08 18.86 -12.71
C PHE A 93 15.74 20.05 -13.40
N GLU A 94 16.88 20.51 -12.89
CA GLU A 94 17.60 21.62 -13.51
C GLU A 94 18.06 21.31 -14.95
N GLN A 95 18.38 20.04 -15.23
CA GLN A 95 18.78 19.57 -16.56
C GLN A 95 17.60 19.37 -17.51
N VAL A 96 16.54 18.69 -17.05
CA VAL A 96 15.40 18.27 -17.90
C VAL A 96 14.37 19.40 -18.06
N ARG A 97 14.25 20.27 -17.05
CA ARG A 97 13.28 21.36 -16.97
C ARG A 97 13.97 22.72 -16.85
N SER A 98 15.11 22.90 -17.51
CA SER A 98 15.88 24.15 -17.50
C SER A 98 15.02 25.38 -17.83
N HIS A 99 14.08 25.25 -18.76
CA HIS A 99 13.14 26.29 -19.17
C HIS A 99 12.12 26.72 -18.09
N LYS A 100 11.96 25.96 -17.00
CA LYS A 100 11.08 26.28 -15.87
C LYS A 100 11.80 26.90 -14.69
N ILE A 101 13.13 26.97 -14.73
CA ILE A 101 13.92 27.58 -13.66
C ILE A 101 13.86 29.10 -13.89
N PRO A 102 13.25 29.88 -12.99
CA PRO A 102 13.33 31.33 -13.07
C PRO A 102 14.80 31.77 -12.89
N MET A 103 15.25 32.71 -13.73
CA MET A 103 16.59 33.34 -13.61
C MET A 103 16.75 34.08 -12.28
#